data_AF-A0A0S8GQF3-F1
#
_entry.id   AF-A0A0S8GQF3-F1
#
_cell.length_a   1.000
_cell.length_b   1.000
_cell.length_c   1.000
_cell.angle_alpha   90.00
_cell.angle_beta   90.00
_cell.angle_gamma   90.00
#
_symmetry.space_group_name_H-M   'P 1'
#
loop_
_entity.id
_entity.type
_entity.pdbx_description
1 polymer ?
#
loop_
_entity_poly.entity_id
_entity_poly.type
_entity_poly.pdbx_seq_one_letter_code
_entity_poly.pdbx_strand_id
1 'polypeptide(L)'
;MGIRNKKRETLRRLDSKILDAKFLQEIQHGLNCSPFEAEAVLEVVKEVYFPSLDEQSIKAPPGKVALVAVSADEPAGKPVADCEKQNVCLTIHRGPEDDRILQEKGPAGFRQVRIPEICQEALSQGALLTREDLAFRVYIDGIYEYNVNSHN
;
A
#
# COMPACT_ATOMS: atom_id res chain seq x y z
N MET A 1 26.49 -20.67 -2.26
CA MET A 1 25.27 -20.31 -3.01
C MET A 1 24.13 -20.18 -2.00
N GLY A 2 23.85 -18.96 -1.54
CA GLY A 2 22.93 -18.73 -0.41
C GLY A 2 21.49 -19.11 -0.74
N ILE A 3 20.81 -19.78 0.19
CA ILE A 3 19.42 -20.18 0.06
C ILE A 3 18.57 -18.90 -0.04
N ARG A 4 18.06 -18.61 -1.25
CA ARG A 4 17.15 -17.48 -1.50
C ARG A 4 15.85 -17.70 -0.72
N ASN A 5 15.64 -16.91 0.33
CA ASN A 5 14.42 -16.97 1.13
C ASN A 5 13.37 -16.01 0.56
N LYS A 6 12.51 -16.54 -0.33
CA LYS A 6 11.44 -15.79 -1.02
C LYS A 6 10.51 -15.01 -0.08
N LYS A 7 10.27 -15.52 1.14
CA LYS A 7 9.44 -14.84 2.15
C LYS A 7 10.10 -13.57 2.66
N ARG A 8 11.41 -13.61 2.94
CA ARG A 8 12.18 -12.45 3.39
C ARG A 8 12.30 -11.38 2.29
N GLU A 9 12.48 -11.78 1.04
CA GLU A 9 12.50 -10.85 -0.10
C GLU A 9 11.16 -10.16 -0.32
N THR A 10 10.05 -10.90 -0.15
CA THR A 10 8.69 -10.35 -0.22
C THR A 10 8.47 -9.28 0.85
N LEU A 11 8.85 -9.57 2.10
CA LEU A 11 8.74 -8.62 3.22
C LEU A 11 9.56 -7.34 2.97
N ARG A 12 10.83 -7.48 2.56
CA ARG A 12 11.68 -6.32 2.23
C ARG A 12 11.08 -5.43 1.14
N ARG A 13 10.46 -6.03 0.11
CA ARG A 13 9.78 -5.27 -0.96
C ARG A 13 8.56 -4.52 -0.42
N LEU A 14 7.81 -5.10 0.51
CA LEU A 14 6.70 -4.42 1.17
C LEU A 14 7.19 -3.29 2.08
N ASP A 15 8.25 -3.50 2.85
CA ASP A 15 8.83 -2.49 3.74
C ASP A 15 9.29 -1.25 2.96
N SER A 16 9.80 -1.43 1.73
CA SER A 16 10.18 -0.30 0.87
C SER A 16 8.99 0.56 0.38
N LYS A 17 7.76 0.08 0.56
CA LYS A 17 6.53 0.76 0.12
C LYS A 17 5.72 1.29 1.31
N ILE A 18 6.36 1.76 2.37
CA ILE A 18 5.65 2.46 3.46
C ILE A 18 5.86 3.97 3.31
N LEU A 19 4.98 4.77 3.91
CA LEU A 19 5.05 6.22 3.83
C LEU A 19 6.40 6.75 4.32
N ASP A 20 6.91 6.19 5.42
CA ASP A 20 8.22 6.48 5.98
C ASP A 20 9.35 6.22 4.96
N ALA A 21 9.33 5.08 4.28
CA ALA A 21 10.35 4.74 3.28
C ALA A 21 10.33 5.70 2.10
N LYS A 22 9.13 6.13 1.67
CA LYS A 22 9.00 7.18 0.66
C LYS A 22 9.56 8.51 1.16
N PHE A 23 9.20 8.92 2.37
CA PHE A 23 9.68 10.16 2.97
C PHE A 23 11.22 10.18 3.08
N LEU A 24 11.83 9.09 3.54
CA LEU A 24 13.29 8.95 3.60
C LEU A 24 13.91 9.06 2.20
N GLN A 25 13.31 8.44 1.19
CA GLN A 25 13.80 8.52 -0.19
C GLN A 25 13.76 9.97 -0.71
N GLU A 26 12.69 10.71 -0.47
CA GLU A 26 12.55 12.12 -0.88
C GLU A 26 13.57 13.02 -0.18
N ILE A 27 13.81 12.82 1.13
CA ILE A 27 14.79 13.62 1.88
C ILE A 27 16.22 13.30 1.42
N GLN A 28 16.55 12.03 1.20
CA GLN A 28 17.89 11.64 0.74
C GLN A 28 18.19 12.17 -0.66
N HIS A 29 17.27 12.05 -1.61
CA HIS A 29 17.50 12.48 -3.00
C HIS A 29 17.22 13.97 -3.23
N GLY A 30 16.24 14.55 -2.55
CA GLY A 30 15.84 15.95 -2.70
C GLY A 30 16.72 16.93 -1.93
N LEU A 31 17.28 16.50 -0.80
CA LEU A 31 18.11 17.35 0.07
C LEU A 31 19.56 16.87 0.22
N ASN A 32 19.94 15.77 -0.45
CA ASN A 32 21.28 15.16 -0.34
C ASN A 32 21.67 14.79 1.10
N CYS A 33 20.69 14.50 1.95
CA CYS A 33 20.93 14.06 3.32
C CYS A 33 21.51 12.64 3.36
N SER A 34 22.38 12.38 4.34
CA SER A 34 22.78 11.03 4.68
C SER A 34 21.60 10.20 5.22
N PRO A 35 21.66 8.85 5.16
CA PRO A 35 20.60 8.01 5.72
C PRO A 35 20.29 8.31 7.20
N PHE A 36 21.34 8.60 7.98
CA PHE A 36 21.21 8.96 9.39
C PHE A 36 20.44 10.27 9.58
N GLU A 37 20.76 11.31 8.80
CA GLU A 37 20.06 12.59 8.86
C GLU A 37 18.60 12.45 8.44
N ALA A 38 18.32 11.67 7.40
CA ALA A 38 16.96 11.42 6.93
C ALA A 38 16.10 10.71 8.00
N GLU A 39 16.66 9.70 8.68
CA GLU A 39 16.00 9.00 9.79
C GLU A 39 15.73 9.92 10.97
N ALA A 40 16.69 10.77 11.35
CA ALA A 40 16.51 11.75 12.41
C ALA A 40 15.39 12.75 12.09
N VAL A 41 15.32 13.24 10.84
CA VAL A 41 14.25 14.14 10.40
C VAL A 41 12.89 13.44 10.42
N LEU A 42 12.81 12.20 9.94
CA LEU A 42 11.57 11.42 9.97
C LEU A 42 11.03 11.27 11.40
N GLU A 43 11.91 11.00 12.38
CA GLU A 43 11.51 10.85 13.78
C GLU A 43 10.95 12.17 14.33
N VAL A 44 11.61 13.29 14.08
CA VAL A 44 11.13 14.62 14.49
C VAL A 44 9.77 14.94 13.85
N VAL A 45 9.56 14.59 12.58
CA VAL A 45 8.28 14.80 11.91
C VAL A 45 7.17 13.98 12.55
N LYS A 46 7.44 12.72 12.91
CA LYS A 46 6.48 11.88 13.63
C LYS A 46 6.15 12.44 15.00
N GLU A 47 7.15 12.89 15.76
CA GLU A 47 6.92 13.45 17.10
C GLU A 47 6.12 14.77 17.05
N VAL A 48 6.41 15.63 16.08
CA VAL A 48 5.87 17.00 16.04
C VAL A 48 4.53 17.08 15.30
N TYR A 49 4.40 16.40 14.16
CA TYR A 49 3.25 16.58 13.27
C TYR A 49 2.20 15.48 13.34
N PHE A 50 2.58 14.21 13.59
CA PHE A 50 1.60 13.11 13.58
C PHE A 50 0.48 13.27 14.62
N PRO A 51 0.74 13.75 15.86
CA PRO A 51 -0.35 14.00 16.82
C PRO A 51 -1.43 14.98 16.31
N SER A 52 -1.04 15.94 15.47
CA SER A 52 -1.97 16.91 14.85
C SER A 52 -2.64 16.39 13.58
N LEU A 53 -2.01 15.45 12.88
CA LEU A 53 -2.57 14.78 11.70
C LEU A 53 -3.61 13.73 12.07
N ASP A 54 -3.48 13.09 13.23
CA ASP A 54 -4.45 12.09 13.72
C ASP A 54 -5.83 12.70 14.03
N GLU A 55 -5.89 13.93 14.55
CA GLU A 55 -7.15 14.66 14.78
C GLU A 55 -7.86 15.04 13.46
N GLN A 56 -7.10 15.24 12.39
CA GLN A 56 -7.60 15.53 11.04
C GLN A 56 -7.61 14.30 10.12
N SER A 57 -7.30 13.12 10.66
CA SER A 57 -7.11 11.92 9.84
C SER A 57 -8.35 11.67 9.00
N ILE A 58 -8.17 11.85 7.70
CA ILE A 58 -9.11 11.42 6.67
C ILE A 58 -9.18 9.91 6.86
N LYS A 59 -10.08 9.43 7.71
CA LYS A 59 -10.50 8.04 7.72
C LYS A 59 -10.89 7.79 6.28
N ALA A 60 -10.08 7.01 5.57
CA ALA A 60 -10.44 6.57 4.24
C ALA A 60 -11.88 6.05 4.36
N PRO A 61 -12.81 6.51 3.50
CA PRO A 61 -14.18 6.04 3.57
C PRO A 61 -14.18 4.52 3.65
N PRO A 62 -15.00 3.90 4.51
CA PRO A 62 -14.98 2.46 4.71
C PRO A 62 -15.01 1.75 3.34
N GLY A 63 -14.12 0.78 3.16
CA GLY A 63 -13.91 0.11 1.87
C GLY A 63 -12.87 0.76 0.96
N LYS A 64 -12.17 1.82 1.37
CA LYS A 64 -11.01 2.39 0.66
C LYS A 64 -9.73 2.28 1.47
N VAL A 65 -8.60 2.12 0.78
CA VAL A 65 -7.27 2.05 1.38
C VAL A 65 -6.29 2.96 0.64
N ALA A 66 -5.43 3.66 1.36
CA ALA A 66 -4.31 4.40 0.78
C ALA A 66 -3.03 3.56 0.88
N LEU A 67 -2.27 3.45 -0.21
CA LEU A 67 -0.97 2.76 -0.20
C LEU A 67 0.04 3.42 -1.12
N VAL A 68 1.31 3.08 -0.89
CA VAL A 68 2.42 3.42 -1.77
C VAL A 68 2.60 2.30 -2.79
N ALA A 69 2.54 2.64 -4.08
CA ALA A 69 2.69 1.73 -5.22
C ALA A 69 3.82 2.21 -6.15
N VAL A 70 4.28 1.37 -7.08
CA VAL A 70 5.34 1.72 -8.04
C VAL A 70 4.76 2.61 -9.12
N SER A 71 5.48 3.65 -9.56
CA SER A 71 5.04 4.49 -10.66
C SER A 71 4.92 3.70 -11.97
N ALA A 72 3.89 3.97 -12.78
CA ALA A 72 3.70 3.33 -14.08
C ALA A 72 4.74 3.79 -15.11
N ASP A 73 5.32 4.97 -14.91
CA ASP A 73 6.39 5.52 -15.76
C ASP A 73 7.79 4.97 -15.38
N GLU A 74 7.89 4.17 -14.32
CA GLU A 74 9.17 3.60 -13.88
C GLU A 74 9.67 2.52 -14.86
N PRO A 75 10.90 2.65 -15.40
CA PRO A 75 11.46 1.65 -16.31
C PRO A 75 11.72 0.29 -15.63
N ALA A 76 11.65 -0.77 -16.42
CA ALA A 76 11.93 -2.12 -15.94
C ALA A 76 13.42 -2.31 -15.55
N GLY A 77 13.67 -3.17 -14.57
CA GLY A 77 15.01 -3.66 -14.24
C GLY A 77 15.62 -3.15 -12.94
N LYS A 78 14.98 -2.18 -12.26
CA LYS A 78 15.41 -1.73 -10.92
C LYS A 78 14.81 -2.59 -9.80
N PRO A 79 15.51 -2.73 -8.67
CA PRO A 79 14.90 -3.22 -7.44
C PRO A 79 13.73 -2.31 -7.03
N VAL A 80 12.66 -2.90 -6.49
CA VAL A 80 11.47 -2.16 -6.00
C VAL A 80 11.82 -1.06 -4.99
N ALA A 81 12.90 -1.27 -4.22
CA ALA A 81 13.41 -0.29 -3.27
C ALA A 81 13.84 1.02 -3.96
N ASP A 82 14.35 0.94 -5.18
CA ASP A 82 14.92 2.07 -5.93
C ASP A 82 13.96 2.60 -7.01
N CYS A 83 12.83 1.92 -7.22
CA CYS A 83 11.77 2.39 -8.11
C CYS A 83 11.15 3.68 -7.55
N GLU A 84 10.71 4.55 -8.45
CA GLU A 84 9.83 5.67 -8.15
C GLU A 84 8.50 5.15 -7.61
N LYS A 85 8.03 5.78 -6.53
CA LYS A 85 6.84 5.35 -5.80
C LYS A 85 5.86 6.51 -5.66
N GLN A 86 4.58 6.19 -5.75
CA GLN A 86 3.50 7.16 -5.62
C GLN A 86 2.39 6.64 -4.73
N ASN A 87 1.61 7.57 -4.17
CA ASN A 87 0.51 7.24 -3.27
C ASN A 87 -0.76 7.08 -4.11
N VAL A 88 -1.48 5.98 -3.90
CA VAL A 88 -2.77 5.72 -4.54
C VAL A 88 -3.83 5.41 -3.51
N CYS A 89 -5.07 5.77 -3.82
CA CYS A 89 -6.25 5.40 -3.04
C CYS A 89 -7.05 4.36 -3.82
N LEU A 90 -7.21 3.17 -3.26
CA LEU A 90 -7.92 2.06 -3.90
C LEU A 90 -9.21 1.77 -3.18
N THR A 91 -10.25 1.44 -3.95
CA THR A 91 -11.53 0.98 -3.44
C THR A 91 -11.51 -0.54 -3.37
N ILE A 92 -11.45 -1.09 -2.15
CA ILE A 92 -11.38 -2.53 -1.90
C ILE A 92 -12.77 -3.16 -1.87
N HIS A 93 -13.75 -2.43 -1.34
CA HIS A 93 -15.13 -2.90 -1.18
C HIS A 93 -16.12 -1.76 -1.48
N ARG A 94 -17.12 -2.05 -2.32
CA ARG A 94 -18.14 -1.11 -2.80
C ARG A 94 -19.49 -1.23 -2.07
N GLY A 95 -19.52 -1.96 -0.96
CA GLY A 95 -20.73 -2.17 -0.16
C GLY A 95 -21.57 -3.37 -0.64
N PRO A 96 -22.91 -3.28 -0.63
CA PRO A 96 -23.81 -4.44 -0.77
C PRO A 96 -23.67 -5.26 -2.07
N GLU A 97 -23.18 -4.67 -3.16
CA GLU A 97 -22.94 -5.39 -4.42
C GLU A 97 -21.82 -6.41 -4.27
N ASP A 98 -20.75 -6.02 -3.58
CA ASP A 98 -19.60 -6.86 -3.29
C ASP A 98 -19.96 -7.94 -2.26
N ASP A 99 -20.86 -7.65 -1.31
CA ASP A 99 -21.38 -8.63 -0.35
C ASP A 99 -22.16 -9.74 -1.04
N ARG A 100 -22.95 -9.42 -2.07
CA ARG A 100 -23.66 -10.42 -2.89
C ARG A 100 -22.68 -11.32 -3.63
N ILE A 101 -21.63 -10.74 -4.24
CA ILE A 101 -20.58 -11.53 -4.90
C ILE A 101 -19.89 -12.46 -3.91
N LEU A 102 -19.62 -11.96 -2.70
CA LEU A 102 -19.00 -12.75 -1.63
C LEU A 102 -19.92 -13.88 -1.16
N GLN A 103 -21.23 -13.64 -1.05
CA GLN A 103 -22.22 -14.67 -0.70
C GLN A 103 -22.42 -15.71 -1.80
N GLU A 104 -22.50 -15.28 -3.07
CA GLU A 104 -22.78 -16.16 -4.21
C GLU A 104 -21.57 -16.96 -4.67
N LYS A 105 -20.37 -16.34 -4.69
CA LYS A 105 -19.15 -16.90 -5.31
C LYS A 105 -18.02 -17.14 -4.31
N GLY A 106 -18.23 -16.77 -3.05
CA GLY A 106 -17.22 -16.88 -2.00
C GLY A 106 -16.03 -15.93 -2.17
N PRO A 107 -15.06 -15.96 -1.23
CA PRO A 107 -13.89 -15.08 -1.24
C PRO A 107 -13.01 -15.21 -2.48
N ALA A 108 -12.96 -16.40 -3.10
CA ALA A 108 -12.18 -16.62 -4.31
C ALA A 108 -12.83 -15.94 -5.53
N GLY A 109 -14.15 -16.06 -5.69
CA GLY A 109 -14.87 -15.39 -6.76
C GLY A 109 -14.85 -13.87 -6.61
N PHE A 110 -14.96 -13.37 -5.38
CA PHE A 110 -14.79 -11.95 -5.06
C PHE A 110 -13.42 -11.41 -5.53
N ARG A 111 -12.33 -12.10 -5.19
CA ARG A 111 -10.97 -11.73 -5.64
C ARG A 111 -10.84 -11.71 -7.16
N GLN A 112 -11.42 -12.68 -7.85
CA GLN A 112 -11.35 -12.77 -9.32
C GLN A 112 -12.02 -11.57 -10.00
N VAL A 113 -13.12 -11.06 -9.42
CA VAL A 113 -13.81 -9.88 -9.94
C VAL A 113 -13.07 -8.59 -9.55
N ARG A 114 -12.64 -8.48 -8.30
CA ARG A 114 -12.08 -7.23 -7.76
C ARG A 114 -10.64 -6.95 -8.15
N ILE A 115 -9.76 -7.97 -8.23
CA ILE A 115 -8.33 -7.76 -8.53
C ILE A 115 -8.12 -6.94 -9.82
N PRO A 116 -8.76 -7.31 -10.96
CA PRO A 116 -8.60 -6.54 -12.20
C PRO A 116 -9.04 -5.08 -12.06
N GLU A 117 -10.16 -4.83 -11.39
CA GLU A 117 -10.69 -3.48 -11.19
C GLU A 117 -9.79 -2.62 -10.30
N ILE A 118 -9.25 -3.21 -9.24
CA ILE A 118 -8.32 -2.55 -8.32
C ILE A 118 -6.99 -2.23 -9.04
N CYS A 119 -6.49 -3.16 -9.87
CA CYS A 119 -5.32 -2.90 -10.71
C CYS A 119 -5.59 -1.77 -11.71
N GLN A 120 -6.80 -1.72 -12.29
CA GLN A 120 -7.19 -0.66 -13.22
C GLN A 120 -7.31 0.71 -12.53
N GLU A 121 -7.81 0.74 -11.30
CA GLU A 121 -7.91 1.94 -10.45
C GLU A 121 -6.52 2.44 -10.02
N ALA A 122 -5.57 1.54 -9.74
CA ALA A 122 -4.18 1.93 -9.51
C ALA A 122 -3.55 2.52 -10.77
N LEU A 123 -3.77 1.87 -11.92
CA LEU A 123 -3.21 2.31 -13.20
C LEU A 123 -3.78 3.67 -13.64
N SER A 124 -5.07 3.93 -13.41
CA SER A 124 -5.67 5.24 -13.72
C SER A 124 -5.12 6.38 -12.87
N GLN A 125 -4.55 6.06 -11.70
CA GLN A 125 -3.81 7.01 -10.87
C GLN A 125 -2.32 7.10 -11.23
N GLY A 126 -1.87 6.30 -12.20
CA GLY A 126 -0.49 6.27 -12.66
C GLY A 126 0.39 5.27 -11.93
N ALA A 127 -0.15 4.32 -11.17
CA ALA A 127 0.64 3.37 -10.39
C ALA A 127 0.40 1.90 -10.77
N LEU A 128 1.38 1.06 -10.48
CA LEU A 128 1.36 -0.38 -10.67
C LEU A 128 1.45 -1.11 -9.34
N LEU A 129 0.52 -2.04 -9.14
CA LEU A 129 0.50 -2.92 -7.98
C LEU A 129 1.37 -4.15 -8.23
N THR A 130 2.20 -4.51 -7.26
CA THR A 130 2.90 -5.79 -7.29
C THR A 130 2.02 -6.88 -6.67
N ARG A 131 2.37 -8.14 -6.97
CA ARG A 131 1.71 -9.32 -6.36
C ARG A 131 1.70 -9.26 -4.83
N GLU A 132 2.76 -8.71 -4.23
CA GLU A 132 2.86 -8.52 -2.79
C GLU A 132 1.84 -7.50 -2.25
N ASP A 133 1.57 -6.41 -2.97
CA ASP A 133 0.60 -5.39 -2.57
C ASP A 133 -0.81 -5.97 -2.51
N LEU A 134 -1.20 -6.69 -3.57
CA LEU A 134 -2.50 -7.37 -3.65
C LEU A 134 -2.64 -8.42 -2.54
N ALA A 135 -1.62 -9.24 -2.32
CA ALA A 135 -1.69 -10.33 -1.36
C ALA A 135 -1.77 -9.85 0.09
N PHE A 136 -0.94 -8.87 0.48
CA PHE A 136 -0.75 -8.52 1.89
C PHE A 136 -1.46 -7.27 2.34
N ARG A 137 -1.65 -6.27 1.48
CA ARG A 137 -2.24 -4.98 1.88
C ARG A 137 -3.69 -4.82 1.45
N VAL A 138 -4.08 -5.50 0.37
CA VAL A 138 -5.45 -5.42 -0.14
C VAL A 138 -6.32 -6.53 0.45
N TYR A 139 -5.87 -7.79 0.41
CA TYR A 139 -6.73 -8.91 0.78
C TYR A 139 -6.46 -9.54 2.15
N ILE A 140 -5.32 -9.30 2.80
CA ILE A 140 -5.15 -9.67 4.21
C ILE A 140 -5.82 -8.61 5.10
N ASP A 141 -5.50 -7.33 4.92
CA ASP A 141 -6.10 -6.25 5.72
C ASP A 141 -7.61 -6.06 5.45
N GLY A 142 -8.06 -6.19 4.20
CA GLY A 142 -9.48 -6.07 3.84
C GLY A 142 -10.39 -7.15 4.46
N ILE A 143 -9.85 -8.32 4.84
CA ILE A 143 -10.62 -9.37 5.54
C ILE A 143 -10.81 -8.99 7.02
N TYR A 144 -9.87 -8.25 7.62
CA TYR A 144 -9.99 -7.79 9.01
C TYR A 144 -10.99 -6.64 9.12
N GLU A 145 -10.98 -5.66 8.21
CA GLU A 145 -11.97 -4.56 8.22
C GLU A 145 -13.40 -5.05 7.94
N TYR A 146 -13.57 -6.05 7.08
CA TYR A 146 -14.89 -6.64 6.82
C TYR A 146 -15.45 -7.37 8.05
N ASN A 147 -14.63 -8.12 8.80
CA ASN A 147 -15.09 -8.84 9.99
C ASN A 147 -15.46 -7.90 11.15
N VAL A 148 -14.78 -6.75 11.28
CA VAL A 148 -15.07 -5.77 12.33
C VAL A 148 -16.39 -5.03 12.07
N ASN A 149 -16.73 -4.76 10.81
CA ASN A 149 -17.98 -4.08 10.44
C ASN A 149 -19.21 -5.01 10.32
N SER A 150 -19.03 -6.33 10.42
CA SER A 150 -20.12 -7.32 10.32
C SER A 150 -20.71 -7.72 11.69
N HIS A 151 -20.27 -7.11 12.79
CA HIS A 151 -20.71 -7.39 14.16
C HIS A 151 -21.24 -6.14 14.90
N ASN A 152 -22.02 -5.31 14.21
CA ASN A 152 -22.79 -4.25 14.87
C ASN A 152 -24.21 -4.16 14.28
#